data_AF-A0AA95HCG0-F1
#
_entry.id   AF-A0AA95HCG0-F1
#
_cell.length_a   1.000
_cell.length_b   1.000
_cell.length_c   1.000
_cell.angle_alpha   90.00
_cell.angle_beta   90.00
_cell.angle_gamma   90.00
#
_symmetry.space_group_name_H-M   'P 1'
#
loop_
_entity.id
_entity.type
_entity.pdbx_description
1 polymer ?
#
loop_
_entity_poly.entity_id
_entity_poly.type
_entity_poly.pdbx_seq_one_letter_code
_entity_poly.pdbx_strand_id
1 'polypeptide(L)'
;MSAIKLVLATVLASALCACNETKPSPVVPVVGGDRDAHGCIGSAGYSWCQATNQCERSWELAKKHQFELTPEAFDKFCQNKK
;
A
#
# COMPACT_ATOMS: atom_id res chain seq x y z
N MET A 1 39.87 -24.85 -31.57
CA MET A 1 39.08 -23.84 -32.32
C MET A 1 37.72 -23.49 -31.67
N SER A 2 37.31 -24.11 -30.55
CA SER A 2 36.05 -23.77 -29.85
C SER A 2 36.16 -22.76 -28.70
N ALA A 3 37.34 -22.16 -28.46
CA ALA A 3 37.49 -21.12 -27.44
C ALA A 3 37.19 -19.70 -27.96
N ILE A 4 37.35 -19.47 -29.28
CA ILE A 4 37.17 -18.15 -29.91
C ILE A 4 35.69 -17.76 -29.98
N LYS A 5 34.78 -18.74 -30.13
CA LYS A 5 33.33 -18.50 -30.14
C LYS A 5 32.75 -18.16 -28.76
N LEU A 6 33.46 -18.46 -27.67
CA LEU A 6 32.98 -18.16 -26.31
C LEU A 6 33.33 -16.73 -25.88
N VAL A 7 34.38 -16.13 -26.47
CA VAL A 7 34.81 -14.75 -26.16
C VAL A 7 33.91 -13.70 -26.83
N LEU A 8 33.24 -14.03 -27.94
CA LEU A 8 32.28 -13.12 -28.58
C LEU A 8 30.95 -12.98 -27.81
N ALA A 9 30.63 -13.90 -26.90
CA ALA A 9 29.36 -13.89 -26.18
C ALA A 9 29.39 -13.02 -24.90
N THR A 10 30.55 -12.55 -24.45
CA THR A 10 30.70 -11.87 -23.14
C THR A 10 30.99 -10.38 -23.22
N VAL A 11 31.24 -9.81 -24.42
CA VAL A 11 31.50 -8.37 -24.59
C VAL A 11 30.20 -7.53 -24.68
N LEU A 12 29.03 -8.17 -24.76
CA LEU A 12 27.71 -7.51 -24.74
C LEU A 12 27.14 -7.27 -23.33
N ALA A 13 27.96 -7.35 -22.27
CA ALA A 13 27.50 -7.32 -20.89
C ALA A 13 27.87 -6.05 -20.09
N SER A 14 28.43 -5.00 -20.70
CA SER A 14 29.04 -3.88 -19.94
C SER A 14 28.64 -2.48 -20.39
N ALA A 15 27.52 -2.30 -21.08
CA ALA A 15 26.94 -0.97 -21.32
C ALA A 15 25.57 -0.87 -20.64
N LEU A 16 25.41 0.16 -19.79
CA LEU A 16 24.19 0.60 -19.09
C LEU A 16 24.08 0.26 -17.58
N CYS A 17 25.19 0.21 -16.84
CA CYS A 17 25.18 0.65 -15.43
C CYS A 17 25.54 2.14 -15.38
N ALA A 18 24.65 3.01 -15.84
CA ALA A 18 24.66 4.41 -15.46
C ALA A 18 23.84 4.55 -14.18
N CYS A 19 24.49 4.46 -13.02
CA CYS A 19 23.86 4.77 -11.74
C CYS A 19 23.64 6.29 -11.69
N ASN A 20 22.44 6.75 -12.04
CA ASN A 20 22.06 8.14 -11.91
C ASN A 20 21.74 8.41 -10.43
N GLU A 21 22.65 9.04 -9.70
CA GLU A 21 22.43 9.49 -8.31
C GLU A 21 21.43 10.66 -8.31
N THR A 22 20.15 10.35 -8.40
CA THR A 22 19.09 11.33 -8.18
C THR A 22 19.05 11.59 -6.68
N LYS A 23 19.62 12.70 -6.21
CA LYS A 23 19.39 13.19 -4.84
C LYS A 23 17.88 13.26 -4.61
N PRO A 24 17.30 12.48 -3.69
CA PRO A 24 15.88 12.61 -3.40
C PRO A 24 15.62 14.02 -2.91
N SER A 25 14.84 14.80 -3.67
CA SER A 25 14.26 16.03 -3.14
C SER A 25 13.42 15.69 -1.91
N PRO A 26 13.28 16.60 -0.93
CA PRO A 26 12.41 16.37 0.20
C PRO A 26 11.00 16.05 -0.30
N VAL A 27 10.56 14.80 -0.12
CA VAL A 27 9.20 14.39 -0.44
C VAL A 27 8.32 15.05 0.61
N VAL A 28 7.65 16.13 0.23
CA VAL A 28 6.62 16.74 1.09
C VAL A 28 5.46 15.75 1.16
N PRO A 29 5.09 15.22 2.33
CA PRO A 29 3.96 14.32 2.44
C PRO A 29 2.69 15.01 1.97
N VAL A 30 2.01 14.43 0.98
CA VAL A 30 0.72 14.94 0.53
C VAL A 30 -0.33 14.54 1.57
N VAL A 31 -1.06 15.52 2.11
CA VAL A 31 -2.16 15.27 3.05
C VAL A 31 -3.20 14.38 2.37
N GLY A 32 -3.56 13.27 3.02
CA GLY A 32 -4.48 12.27 2.47
C GLY A 32 -3.93 11.48 1.28
N GLY A 33 -2.61 11.47 1.08
CA GLY A 33 -1.93 10.66 0.06
C GLY A 33 -1.81 9.17 0.43
N ASP A 34 -2.26 8.78 1.61
CA ASP A 34 -2.14 7.44 2.21
C ASP A 34 -3.37 6.54 1.96
N ARG A 35 -3.96 6.63 0.76
CA ARG A 35 -5.10 5.79 0.39
C ARG A 35 -4.69 4.32 0.24
N ASP A 36 -5.47 3.42 0.82
CA ASP A 36 -5.31 1.97 0.64
C ASP A 36 -5.94 1.46 -0.68
N ALA A 37 -5.95 0.13 -0.88
CA ALA A 37 -6.54 -0.52 -2.05
C ALA A 37 -8.05 -0.29 -2.22
N HIS A 38 -8.75 0.06 -1.14
CA HIS A 38 -10.16 0.42 -1.14
C HIS A 38 -10.39 1.93 -1.25
N GLY A 39 -9.31 2.72 -1.29
CA GLY A 39 -9.36 4.18 -1.30
C GLY A 39 -9.57 4.80 0.08
N CYS A 40 -9.48 4.01 1.16
CA CYS A 40 -9.62 4.50 2.53
C CYS A 40 -8.37 5.27 2.96
N ILE A 41 -8.57 6.41 3.61
CA ILE A 41 -7.49 7.27 4.12
C ILE A 41 -7.24 6.93 5.58
N GLY A 42 -6.24 6.09 5.85
CA GLY A 42 -5.93 5.61 7.20
C GLY A 42 -5.56 6.72 8.18
N SER A 43 -4.84 7.76 7.72
CA SER A 43 -4.48 8.94 8.49
C SER A 43 -5.68 9.78 8.93
N ALA A 44 -6.80 9.67 8.20
CA ALA A 44 -8.08 10.26 8.56
C ALA A 44 -8.95 9.29 9.39
N GLY A 45 -8.42 8.12 9.77
CA GLY A 45 -9.07 7.09 10.58
C GLY A 45 -10.13 6.27 9.84
N TYR A 46 -10.09 6.25 8.51
CA TYR A 46 -10.96 5.40 7.70
C TYR A 46 -10.36 4.02 7.51
N SER A 47 -11.18 2.99 7.71
CA SER A 47 -10.85 1.58 7.45
C SER A 47 -11.96 0.92 6.62
N TRP A 48 -11.58 0.05 5.69
CA TRP A 48 -12.55 -0.67 4.87
C TRP A 48 -13.43 -1.60 5.71
N CYS A 49 -14.75 -1.47 5.55
CA CYS A 49 -15.74 -2.30 6.21
C CYS A 49 -16.52 -3.12 5.19
N GLN A 50 -16.33 -4.44 5.16
CA GLN A 50 -16.99 -5.31 4.19
C GLN A 50 -18.52 -5.38 4.41
N ALA A 51 -18.98 -5.25 5.65
CA ALA A 51 -20.41 -5.24 5.98
C ALA A 51 -21.17 -4.05 5.39
N THR A 52 -20.54 -2.87 5.31
CA THR A 52 -21.15 -1.64 4.75
C THR A 52 -20.67 -1.32 3.32
N ASN A 53 -19.66 -2.05 2.84
CA ASN A 53 -18.93 -1.81 1.59
C ASN A 53 -18.43 -0.37 1.46
N GLN A 54 -17.98 0.21 2.57
CA GLN A 54 -17.55 1.59 2.67
C GLN A 54 -16.33 1.72 3.58
N CYS A 55 -15.62 2.82 3.43
CA CYS A 55 -14.60 3.25 4.38
C CYS A 55 -15.29 3.85 5.60
N GLU A 56 -15.18 3.19 6.75
CA GLU A 56 -15.84 3.59 7.99
C GLU A 56 -14.82 4.05 9.02
N ARG A 57 -15.25 4.96 9.90
CA ARG A 57 -14.50 5.33 11.09
C ARG A 57 -15.00 4.53 12.27
N SER A 58 -14.09 3.83 12.96
CA SER A 58 -14.45 2.92 14.05
C SER A 58 -15.31 3.59 15.13
N TRP A 59 -15.00 4.84 15.50
CA TRP A 59 -15.74 5.58 16.53
C TRP A 59 -17.13 6.05 16.09
N GLU A 60 -17.31 6.41 14.82
CA GLU A 60 -18.61 6.81 14.28
C GLU A 60 -19.52 5.58 14.12
N LEU A 61 -18.95 4.49 13.63
CA LEU A 61 -19.64 3.22 13.46
C LEU A 61 -20.03 2.60 14.80
N ALA A 62 -19.11 2.60 15.79
CA ALA A 62 -19.37 2.15 17.16
C ALA A 62 -20.51 2.94 17.80
N LYS A 63 -20.51 4.27 17.67
CA LYS A 63 -21.59 5.13 18.18
C LYS A 63 -22.93 4.82 17.51
N LYS A 64 -22.94 4.59 16.19
CA LYS A 64 -24.14 4.33 15.40
C LYS A 64 -24.75 2.96 15.68
N HIS A 65 -23.91 1.94 15.86
CA HIS A 65 -24.32 0.55 16.04
C HIS A 65 -24.22 0.06 17.48
N GLN A 66 -23.83 0.94 18.40
CA GLN A 66 -23.79 0.71 19.85
C GLN A 66 -22.93 -0.50 20.25
N PHE A 67 -21.77 -0.65 19.60
CA PHE A 67 -20.75 -1.63 20.00
C PHE A 67 -19.54 -0.95 20.65
N GLU A 68 -18.71 -1.73 21.33
CA GLU A 68 -17.53 -1.24 22.05
C GLU A 68 -16.49 -0.66 21.08
N LEU A 69 -15.87 0.48 21.42
CA LEU A 69 -14.82 1.07 20.58
C LEU A 69 -13.49 0.33 20.72
N THR A 70 -13.42 -0.88 20.18
CA THR A 70 -12.22 -1.72 20.11
C THR A 70 -11.98 -2.21 18.68
N PRO A 71 -10.71 -2.48 18.31
CA PRO A 71 -10.38 -3.06 17.01
C PRO A 71 -11.14 -4.38 16.76
N GLU A 72 -11.25 -5.23 17.78
CA GLU A 72 -11.89 -6.53 17.69
C GLU A 72 -13.39 -6.41 17.43
N ALA A 73 -14.06 -5.46 18.10
CA ALA A 73 -15.49 -5.23 17.89
C ALA A 73 -15.78 -4.63 16.51
N PHE A 74 -14.91 -3.72 16.03
CA PHE A 74 -14.98 -3.20 14.67
C PHE A 74 -14.77 -4.28 13.61
N ASP A 75 -13.72 -5.10 13.76
CA ASP A 75 -13.42 -6.20 12.85
C ASP A 75 -14.57 -7.21 12.81
N LYS A 76 -15.10 -7.58 13.97
CA LYS A 76 -16.27 -8.45 14.06
C LYS A 76 -17.48 -7.86 13.34
N PHE A 77 -17.75 -6.57 13.52
CA PHE A 77 -18.83 -5.89 12.81
C PHE A 77 -18.60 -5.92 11.28
N CYS A 78 -17.40 -5.59 10.84
CA CYS A 78 -17.08 -5.44 9.42
C CYS A 78 -16.88 -6.78 8.69
N GLN A 79 -16.50 -7.85 9.38
CA GLN A 79 -16.34 -9.20 8.81
C GLN A 79 -17.64 -10.00 8.78
N ASN A 80 -18.69 -9.56 9.49
CA ASN A 80 -20.01 -10.18 9.39
C ASN A 80 -20.62 -9.90 8.01
N LYS A 81 -20.34 -10.79 7.05
CA LYS A 81 -21.24 -10.94 5.89
C LYS A 81 -22.57 -11.47 6.43
N LYS A 82 -23.66 -10.73 6.17
CA LYS A 82 -25.01 -11.24 6.39
C LYS A 82 -25.23 -12.56 5.63
#